data_AF-A0A5C7JII9-F1
#
_entry.id   AF-A0A5C7JII9-F1
#
_cell.length_a   1.000
_cell.length_b   1.000
_cell.length_c   1.000
_cell.angle_alpha   90.00
_cell.angle_beta   90.00
_cell.angle_gamma   90.00
#
_symmetry.space_group_name_H-M   'P 1'
#
loop_
_entity.id
_entity.type
_entity.pdbx_description
1 polymer ?
#
loop_
_entity_poly.entity_id
_entity_poly.type
_entity_poly.pdbx_seq_one_letter_code
_entity_poly.pdbx_strand_id
1 'polypeptide(L)'
;MNSKVKVTADDTGAVVIVSKNNPEWAHIRVEQNRIVVDDNGFARRKTISALVHGTVEDLKSFDWKKDQELPGKIIFKESLEPFNTSDPDRDYKIAGKTRIVCCQDGQPIYRKTFYITNVEAEDVSVPHNNGDAIKEAYAKNKDTDSKITVNIGSNQSGAADL
;
A
#
# COMPACT_ATOMS: atom_id res chain seq x y z
N MET A 1 20.32 -4.49 3.69
CA MET A 1 20.00 -5.55 2.71
C MET A 1 18.50 -5.69 2.61
N ASN A 2 17.97 -5.67 1.39
CA ASN A 2 16.57 -6.01 1.13
C ASN A 2 16.45 -7.53 1.05
N SER A 3 15.32 -8.10 1.48
CA SER A 3 15.06 -9.51 1.21
C SER A 3 14.88 -9.72 -0.28
N LYS A 4 14.97 -10.97 -0.74
CA LYS A 4 14.44 -11.33 -2.05
C LYS A 4 12.93 -11.13 -2.09
N VAL A 5 12.40 -11.00 -3.31
CA VAL A 5 10.96 -10.99 -3.56
C VAL A 5 10.42 -12.40 -3.36
N LYS A 6 9.26 -12.54 -2.73
CA LYS A 6 8.59 -13.82 -2.50
C LYS A 6 7.18 -13.81 -3.08
N VAL A 7 6.78 -14.93 -3.65
CA VAL A 7 5.41 -15.16 -4.11
C VAL A 7 4.51 -15.42 -2.91
N THR A 8 3.35 -14.76 -2.88
CA THR A 8 2.33 -14.98 -1.85
C THR A 8 1.11 -15.67 -2.46
N ALA A 9 0.35 -16.35 -1.60
CA ALA A 9 -0.94 -16.92 -1.93
C ALA A 9 -2.03 -16.15 -1.19
N ASP A 10 -3.27 -16.20 -1.70
CA ASP A 10 -4.43 -15.70 -0.99
C ASP A 10 -4.82 -16.59 0.21
N ASP A 11 -5.91 -16.23 0.89
CA ASP A 11 -6.42 -16.96 2.05
C ASP A 11 -6.85 -18.40 1.72
N THR A 12 -7.09 -18.71 0.44
CA THR A 12 -7.43 -20.07 -0.03
C THR A 12 -6.20 -20.90 -0.42
N GLY A 13 -5.01 -20.28 -0.43
CA GLY A 13 -3.77 -20.89 -0.88
C GLY A 13 -3.53 -20.78 -2.39
N ALA A 14 -4.35 -20.04 -3.13
CA ALA A 14 -4.16 -19.81 -4.56
C ALA A 14 -3.11 -18.72 -4.81
N VAL A 15 -2.14 -19.03 -5.68
CA VAL A 15 -1.11 -18.07 -6.12
C VAL A 15 -1.64 -17.15 -7.25
N VAL A 16 -2.42 -17.72 -8.17
CA VAL A 16 -3.05 -17.01 -9.28
C VAL A 16 -4.47 -16.64 -8.88
N ILE A 17 -4.72 -15.35 -8.68
CA ILE A 17 -6.01 -14.83 -8.21
C ILE A 17 -6.74 -14.23 -9.41
N VAL A 18 -7.82 -14.89 -9.82
CA VAL A 18 -8.65 -14.47 -10.97
C VAL A 18 -9.45 -13.22 -10.63
N SER A 19 -9.52 -12.28 -11.57
CA SER A 19 -10.33 -11.07 -11.40
C SER A 19 -11.80 -11.42 -11.34
N LYS A 20 -12.51 -10.85 -10.36
CA LYS A 20 -13.96 -11.03 -10.19
C LYS A 20 -14.76 -10.47 -11.37
N ASN A 21 -14.21 -9.47 -12.05
CA ASN A 21 -14.91 -8.73 -13.10
C ASN A 21 -14.54 -9.23 -14.50
N ASN A 22 -13.38 -9.89 -14.66
CA ASN A 22 -12.93 -10.42 -15.94
C ASN A 22 -12.17 -11.75 -15.75
N PRO A 23 -12.77 -12.91 -16.07
CA PRO A 23 -12.20 -14.21 -15.79
C PRO A 23 -10.96 -14.55 -16.63
N GLU A 24 -10.67 -13.81 -17.70
CA GLU A 24 -9.45 -14.00 -18.50
C GLU A 24 -8.22 -13.40 -17.83
N TRP A 25 -8.43 -12.46 -16.89
CA TRP A 25 -7.37 -11.72 -16.22
C TRP A 25 -7.18 -12.20 -14.79
N ALA A 26 -5.94 -12.24 -14.36
CA ALA A 26 -5.57 -12.57 -13.01
C ALA A 26 -4.39 -11.72 -12.54
N HIS A 27 -4.05 -11.89 -11.27
CA HIS A 27 -2.80 -11.37 -10.73
C HIS A 27 -2.14 -12.38 -9.79
N ILE A 28 -0.83 -12.26 -9.67
CA ILE A 28 -0.03 -12.90 -8.61
C ILE A 28 0.46 -11.80 -7.68
N ARG A 29 0.28 -11.99 -6.38
CA ARG A 29 0.78 -11.05 -5.37
C ARG A 29 2.18 -11.48 -4.93
N VAL A 30 3.12 -10.55 -4.97
CA VAL A 30 4.50 -10.74 -4.50
C VAL A 30 4.84 -9.75 -3.41
N GLU A 31 5.73 -10.14 -2.49
CA GLU A 31 6.16 -9.33 -1.35
C GLU A 31 7.67 -9.25 -1.22
N GLN A 32 8.14 -8.17 -0.61
CA GLN A 32 9.55 -7.97 -0.27
C GLN A 32 9.65 -7.21 1.06
N ASN A 33 10.59 -7.61 1.92
CA ASN A 33 10.95 -6.85 3.10
C ASN A 33 12.09 -5.89 2.77
N ARG A 34 11.81 -4.60 2.86
CA ARG A 34 12.75 -3.52 2.55
C ARG A 34 13.07 -2.69 3.78
N ILE A 35 14.32 -2.25 3.90
CA ILE A 35 14.71 -1.22 4.84
C ILE A 35 14.51 0.12 4.15
N VAL A 36 13.64 0.95 4.71
CA VAL A 36 13.39 2.32 4.26
C VAL A 36 13.94 3.25 5.33
N VAL A 37 14.93 4.06 4.96
CA VAL A 37 15.45 5.14 5.80
C VAL A 37 14.70 6.40 5.41
N ASP A 38 14.09 7.08 6.39
CA ASP A 38 13.42 8.36 6.12
C ASP A 38 14.40 9.54 6.18
N ASP A 39 13.92 10.72 5.80
CA ASP A 39 14.71 11.95 5.73
C ASP A 39 15.27 12.39 7.10
N ASN A 40 14.74 11.85 8.20
CA ASN A 40 15.22 12.06 9.56
C ASN A 40 16.28 11.02 9.98
N GLY A 41 16.68 10.13 9.07
CA GLY A 41 17.68 9.09 9.31
C GLY A 41 17.15 7.86 10.03
N PHE A 42 15.83 7.70 10.21
CA PHE A 42 15.27 6.53 10.88
C PHE A 42 15.02 5.39 9.88
N ALA A 43 15.75 4.30 10.09
CA ALA A 43 15.55 3.05 9.36
C ALA A 43 14.31 2.31 9.89
N ARG A 44 13.37 2.00 9.00
CA ARG A 44 12.22 1.14 9.27
C ARG A 44 12.23 -0.06 8.33
N ARG A 45 11.96 -1.24 8.86
CA ARG A 45 11.66 -2.42 8.04
C ARG A 45 10.20 -2.35 7.62
N LYS A 46 9.93 -2.42 6.32
CA LYS A 46 8.58 -2.41 5.77
C LYS A 46 8.42 -3.57 4.80
N THR A 47 7.33 -4.32 4.96
CA THR A 47 6.87 -5.28 3.94
C THR A 47 6.14 -4.49 2.86
N ILE A 48 6.62 -4.61 1.63
CA ILE A 48 6.01 -4.00 0.44
C ILE A 48 5.51 -5.11 -0.46
N SER A 49 4.39 -4.88 -1.13
CA SER A 49 3.78 -5.83 -2.06
C SER A 49 3.55 -5.20 -3.42
N ALA A 50 3.58 -6.03 -4.46
CA ALA A 50 3.17 -5.66 -5.82
C ALA A 50 2.28 -6.75 -6.40
N LEU A 51 1.48 -6.37 -7.38
CA LEU A 51 0.63 -7.28 -8.14
C LEU A 51 1.19 -7.43 -9.55
N VAL A 52 1.55 -8.65 -9.91
CA VAL A 52 1.94 -9.02 -11.28
C VAL A 52 0.67 -9.40 -12.02
N HIS A 53 0.21 -8.52 -12.90
CA HIS A 53 -1.01 -8.72 -13.68
C HIS A 53 -0.68 -9.43 -15.00
N GLY A 54 -1.60 -10.27 -15.46
CA GLY A 54 -1.47 -10.98 -16.73
C GLY A 54 -2.73 -11.78 -17.02
N THR A 55 -2.73 -12.50 -18.14
CA THR A 55 -3.80 -13.46 -18.42
C THR A 55 -3.70 -14.64 -17.47
N VAL A 56 -4.82 -15.31 -17.22
CA VAL A 56 -4.84 -16.55 -16.40
C VAL A 56 -3.91 -17.61 -16.99
N GLU A 57 -3.86 -17.71 -18.31
CA GLU A 57 -2.99 -18.65 -19.02
C GLU A 57 -1.51 -18.36 -18.77
N ASP A 58 -1.08 -17.12 -19.02
CA ASP A 58 0.32 -16.71 -18.83
C ASP A 58 0.75 -16.90 -17.38
N LEU A 59 -0.06 -16.44 -16.42
CA LEU A 59 0.29 -16.51 -15.00
C LEU A 59 0.36 -17.95 -14.47
N LYS A 60 -0.47 -18.86 -15.00
CA LYS A 60 -0.37 -20.29 -14.67
C LYS A 60 0.87 -20.94 -15.29
N SER A 61 1.27 -20.51 -16.48
CA SER A 61 2.45 -21.05 -17.17
C SER A 61 3.76 -20.80 -16.42
N PHE A 62 3.81 -19.77 -15.58
CA PHE A 62 5.00 -19.46 -14.76
C PHE A 62 5.26 -20.50 -13.66
N ASP A 63 4.25 -21.31 -13.32
CA ASP A 63 4.29 -22.36 -12.29
C ASP A 63 4.83 -21.90 -10.92
N TRP A 64 4.65 -20.61 -10.61
CA TRP A 64 5.12 -20.04 -9.36
C TRP A 64 4.38 -20.62 -8.16
N LYS A 65 5.13 -20.94 -7.11
CA LYS A 65 4.60 -21.52 -5.86
C LYS A 65 4.65 -20.50 -4.73
N LYS A 66 3.77 -20.68 -3.75
CA LYS A 66 3.81 -19.89 -2.51
C LYS A 66 5.20 -19.96 -1.88
N ASP A 67 5.67 -18.84 -1.35
CA ASP A 67 6.97 -18.66 -0.69
C ASP A 67 8.20 -18.82 -1.60
N GLN A 68 7.99 -19.06 -2.91
CA GLN A 68 9.07 -19.10 -3.90
C GLN A 68 9.77 -17.74 -3.95
N GLU A 69 11.10 -17.77 -3.88
CA GLU A 69 11.92 -16.58 -4.04
C GLU A 69 12.11 -16.27 -5.52
N LEU A 70 11.89 -15.02 -5.90
CA LEU A 70 12.08 -14.52 -7.25
C LEU A 70 13.28 -13.57 -7.31
N PRO A 71 14.07 -13.58 -8.41
CA PRO A 71 15.05 -12.55 -8.66
C PRO A 71 14.36 -11.21 -8.91
N GLY A 72 15.08 -10.10 -8.72
CA GLY A 72 14.54 -8.75 -8.91
C GLY A 72 14.10 -8.07 -7.62
N LYS A 73 13.29 -7.02 -7.75
CA LYS A 73 12.85 -6.19 -6.63
C LYS A 73 11.50 -5.53 -6.89
N ILE A 74 10.87 -5.09 -5.82
CA ILE A 74 9.67 -4.27 -5.87
C ILE A 74 10.07 -2.80 -5.71
N ILE A 75 9.69 -1.98 -6.68
CA ILE A 75 9.96 -0.54 -6.68
C ILE A 75 8.67 0.25 -6.56
N PHE A 76 8.78 1.47 -6.05
CA PHE A 76 7.72 2.46 -6.14
C PHE A 76 7.89 3.30 -7.39
N LYS A 77 6.81 3.52 -8.12
CA LYS A 77 6.75 4.54 -9.16
C LYS A 77 5.68 5.57 -8.79
N GLU A 78 6.08 6.82 -8.84
CA GLU A 78 5.20 7.96 -8.71
C GLU A 78 5.10 8.71 -10.04
N SER A 79 3.93 9.27 -10.32
CA SER A 79 3.61 9.94 -11.59
C SER A 79 2.57 11.03 -11.35
N LEU A 80 2.58 12.07 -12.18
CA LEU A 80 1.49 13.06 -12.27
C LEU A 80 0.38 12.60 -13.22
N GLU A 81 0.67 11.59 -14.05
CA GLU A 81 -0.31 10.92 -14.91
C GLU A 81 -0.78 9.61 -14.27
N PRO A 82 -2.08 9.26 -14.39
CA PRO A 82 -2.63 8.06 -13.78
C PRO A 82 -2.07 6.78 -14.42
N PHE A 83 -1.78 5.77 -13.60
CA PHE A 83 -1.39 4.43 -14.08
C PHE A 83 -2.58 3.63 -14.64
N ASN A 84 -3.80 4.00 -14.24
CA ASN A 84 -5.04 3.45 -14.77
C ASN A 84 -6.02 4.60 -15.02
N THR A 85 -6.33 4.86 -16.28
CA THR A 85 -7.23 5.95 -16.67
C THR A 85 -8.71 5.67 -16.36
N SER A 86 -9.09 4.40 -16.23
CA SER A 86 -10.48 4.02 -15.93
C SER A 86 -10.87 4.18 -14.45
N ASP A 87 -9.90 4.07 -13.55
CA ASP A 87 -10.08 4.23 -12.12
C ASP A 87 -8.78 4.78 -11.51
N PRO A 88 -8.52 6.09 -11.71
CA PRO A 88 -7.26 6.73 -11.31
C PRO A 88 -7.16 6.91 -9.80
N ASP A 89 -8.30 7.08 -9.12
CA ASP A 89 -8.37 7.41 -7.69
C ASP A 89 -7.77 6.32 -6.80
N ARG A 90 -7.83 5.07 -7.26
CA ARG A 90 -7.22 3.92 -6.58
C ARG A 90 -5.72 4.00 -6.43
N ASP A 91 -5.06 4.67 -7.36
CA ASP A 91 -3.60 4.78 -7.38
C ASP A 91 -3.13 6.13 -6.77
N TYR A 92 -4.02 6.92 -6.14
CA TYR A 92 -3.59 8.15 -5.45
C TYR A 92 -2.59 7.88 -4.33
N LYS A 93 -1.56 8.73 -4.26
CA LYS A 93 -0.61 8.78 -3.15
C LYS A 93 -1.29 9.43 -1.95
N ILE A 94 -1.76 8.61 -1.02
CA ILE A 94 -2.41 9.09 0.21
C ILE A 94 -1.40 9.25 1.34
N ALA A 95 -1.46 10.39 2.03
CA ALA A 95 -0.60 10.72 3.16
C ALA A 95 -1.01 9.97 4.45
N GLY A 96 -0.49 8.75 4.62
CA GLY A 96 -0.68 7.98 5.85
C GLY A 96 -2.15 7.77 6.20
N LYS A 97 -2.53 8.03 7.45
CA LYS A 97 -3.92 7.90 7.93
C LYS A 97 -4.78 9.14 7.66
N THR A 98 -4.21 10.24 7.15
CA THR A 98 -4.95 11.51 6.96
C THR A 98 -5.98 11.44 5.85
N ARG A 99 -5.85 10.47 4.94
CA ARG A 99 -6.64 10.35 3.72
C ARG A 99 -6.50 11.54 2.75
N ILE A 100 -5.54 12.43 2.98
CA ILE A 100 -5.23 13.54 2.07
C ILE A 100 -4.40 13.01 0.90
N VAL A 101 -4.81 13.35 -0.31
CA VAL A 101 -4.06 13.08 -1.54
C VAL A 101 -2.83 13.99 -1.56
N CYS A 102 -1.66 13.43 -1.76
CA CYS A 102 -0.43 14.19 -1.99
C CYS A 102 -0.52 14.84 -3.39
N CYS A 103 -0.28 16.15 -3.45
CA CYS A 103 -0.36 16.91 -4.68
C CYS A 103 0.94 17.67 -4.95
N GLN A 104 1.25 17.86 -6.24
CA GLN A 104 2.24 18.79 -6.72
C GLN A 104 1.54 19.87 -7.53
N ASP A 105 1.63 21.12 -7.08
CA ASP A 105 1.01 22.28 -7.76
C ASP A 105 -0.50 22.12 -7.98
N GLY A 106 -1.17 21.48 -7.02
CA GLY A 106 -2.60 21.17 -7.07
C GLY A 106 -2.97 19.91 -7.84
N GLN A 107 -2.04 19.30 -8.59
CA GLN A 107 -2.25 18.05 -9.31
C GLN A 107 -2.02 16.83 -8.40
N PRO A 108 -2.88 15.80 -8.45
CA PRO A 108 -2.70 14.60 -7.64
C PRO A 108 -1.48 13.80 -8.10
N ILE A 109 -0.75 13.24 -7.12
CA ILE A 109 0.33 12.30 -7.40
C ILE A 109 -0.23 10.89 -7.30
N TYR A 110 0.04 10.09 -8.32
CA TYR A 110 -0.25 8.66 -8.34
C TYR A 110 0.97 7.88 -7.84
N ARG A 111 0.77 6.83 -7.06
CA ARG A 111 1.83 5.95 -6.55
C ARG A 111 1.41 4.49 -6.69
N LYS A 112 2.25 3.69 -7.36
CA LYS A 112 2.04 2.25 -7.53
C LYS A 112 3.33 1.47 -7.34
N THR A 113 3.22 0.24 -6.87
CA THR A 113 4.34 -0.69 -6.74
C THR A 113 4.43 -1.60 -7.96
N PHE A 114 5.66 -1.84 -8.41
CA PHE A 114 5.93 -2.71 -9.54
C PHE A 114 7.01 -3.72 -9.17
N TYR A 115 6.78 -4.99 -9.51
CA TYR A 115 7.83 -5.99 -9.53
C TYR A 115 8.62 -5.87 -10.83
N ILE A 116 9.95 -5.75 -10.72
CA ILE A 116 10.86 -5.63 -11.85
C ILE A 116 12.02 -6.60 -11.65
N THR A 117 12.39 -7.31 -12.71
CA THR A 117 13.50 -8.28 -12.70
C THR A 117 14.87 -7.60 -12.67
N ASN A 118 14.97 -6.38 -13.19
CA ASN A 118 16.15 -5.53 -13.08
C ASN A 118 16.39 -5.10 -11.62
N VAL A 119 17.44 -5.66 -11.02
CA VAL A 119 17.88 -5.38 -9.64
C VAL A 119 18.45 -3.98 -9.45
N GLU A 120 18.78 -3.27 -10.52
CA GLU A 120 19.31 -1.90 -10.48
C GLU A 120 18.20 -0.83 -10.54
N ALA A 121 16.97 -1.16 -10.93
CA ALA A 121 15.88 -0.18 -11.12
C ALA A 121 15.52 0.67 -9.87
N GLU A 122 15.68 1.98 -9.87
CA GLU A 122 15.43 2.77 -8.65
C GLU A 122 13.95 3.11 -8.43
N ASP A 123 13.61 3.52 -7.21
CA ASP A 123 12.28 4.10 -6.94
C ASP A 123 12.18 5.44 -7.65
N VAL A 124 11.03 5.69 -8.27
CA VAL A 124 10.69 7.00 -8.83
C VAL A 124 9.76 7.70 -7.83
N SER A 125 10.20 8.84 -7.30
CA SER A 125 9.44 9.65 -6.37
C SER A 125 9.16 11.02 -6.97
N VAL A 126 7.95 11.52 -6.76
CA VAL A 126 7.50 12.85 -7.15
C VAL A 126 7.31 13.67 -5.87
N PRO A 127 7.97 14.85 -5.75
CA PRO A 127 7.82 15.70 -4.57
C PRO A 127 6.41 16.29 -4.53
N HIS A 128 5.79 16.28 -3.35
CA HIS A 128 4.50 16.92 -3.10
C HIS A 128 4.74 18.22 -2.35
N ASN A 129 3.95 19.26 -2.64
CA ASN A 129 4.08 20.58 -2.01
C ASN A 129 2.89 20.95 -1.12
N ASN A 130 1.86 20.11 -1.03
CA ASN A 130 0.70 20.31 -0.16
C ASN A 130 0.94 19.87 1.31
N GLY A 131 2.16 20.06 1.81
CA GLY A 131 2.59 19.62 3.14
C GLY A 131 1.78 20.25 4.29
N ASP A 132 1.36 21.51 4.15
CA ASP A 132 0.61 22.19 5.21
C ASP A 132 -0.81 21.63 5.38
N ALA A 133 -1.51 21.32 4.29
CA ALA A 133 -2.80 20.64 4.33
C ALA A 133 -2.71 19.26 5.02
N ILE A 134 -1.62 18.53 4.77
CA ILE A 134 -1.34 17.24 5.43
C ILE A 134 -1.11 17.45 6.93
N LYS A 135 -0.31 18.45 7.34
CA LYS A 135 -0.07 18.78 8.76
C LYS A 135 -1.35 19.16 9.48
N GLU A 136 -2.20 19.99 8.87
CA GLU A 136 -3.50 20.36 9.43
C GLU A 136 -4.41 19.15 9.62
N ALA A 137 -4.47 18.24 8.65
CA ALA A 137 -5.24 17.01 8.76
C ALA A 137 -4.71 16.10 9.88
N TYR A 138 -3.40 16.02 10.08
CA TYR A 138 -2.80 15.30 11.21
C TYR A 138 -3.17 15.92 12.57
N ALA A 139 -3.22 17.25 12.68
CA ALA A 139 -3.64 17.93 13.90
C ALA A 139 -5.11 17.60 14.24
N LYS A 140 -6.01 17.67 13.26
CA LYS A 140 -7.44 17.33 13.43
C LYS A 140 -7.67 15.86 13.83
N ASN A 141 -6.89 14.94 13.24
CA ASN A 141 -7.02 13.51 13.57
C ASN A 141 -6.52 13.19 14.99
N LYS A 142 -5.49 13.89 15.50
CA LYS A 142 -5.07 13.77 16.91
C LYS A 142 -6.17 14.17 17.88
N ASP A 143 -6.88 15.28 17.60
CA ASP A 143 -7.97 15.74 18.45
C ASP A 143 -9.18 14.78 18.47
N THR A 144 -9.35 14.00 17.41
CA THR A 144 -10.45 13.03 17.29
C THR A 144 -10.13 11.74 18.04
N ASP A 145 -8.89 11.23 17.92
CA ASP A 145 -8.44 10.06 18.68
C ASP A 145 -8.42 10.34 20.20
N SER A 146 -8.04 11.56 20.63
CA SER A 146 -8.04 11.95 22.04
C SER A 146 -9.45 12.08 22.65
N LYS A 147 -10.48 12.40 21.86
CA LYS A 147 -11.87 12.51 22.36
C LYS A 147 -12.56 11.16 22.58
N ILE A 148 -12.15 10.11 21.86
CA ILE A 148 -12.73 8.77 22.00
C ILE A 148 -12.29 8.10 23.31
N THR A 149 -11.13 8.45 23.86
CA THR A 149 -10.60 7.83 25.09
C THR A 149 -11.31 8.26 26.38
N VAL A 150 -12.15 9.32 26.36
CA VAL A 150 -12.68 9.94 27.60
C VAL A 150 -14.07 9.42 28.01
N ASN A 151 -14.77 8.62 27.18
CA ASN A 151 -16.19 8.30 27.41
C ASN A 151 -16.52 6.83 27.76
N ILE A 152 -15.61 6.11 28.42
CA ILE A 152 -15.93 4.80 29.02
C ILE A 152 -15.70 4.88 30.53
N GLY A 153 -16.68 5.38 31.28
CA GLY A 153 -16.55 5.41 32.74
C GLY A 153 -17.58 6.21 33.51
N SER A 154 -18.87 5.88 33.40
CA SER A 154 -19.82 6.07 34.51
C SER A 154 -21.18 5.43 34.18
N ASN A 155 -21.33 4.15 34.49
CA ASN A 155 -22.65 3.62 34.82
C ASN A 155 -22.52 3.00 36.21
N GLN A 156 -22.76 3.82 37.25
CA GLN A 156 -22.88 3.33 38.61
C GLN A 156 -24.22 2.60 38.74
N SER A 157 -24.14 1.28 38.93
CA SER A 157 -25.23 0.43 39.38
C SER A 157 -25.56 0.77 40.84
N GLY A 158 -26.59 1.58 41.05
CA GLY A 158 -27.26 1.70 42.35
C GLY A 158 -28.47 0.77 42.37
N ALA A 159 -28.30 -0.43 42.92
CA ALA A 159 -29.41 -1.28 43.31
C ALA A 159 -30.10 -0.66 44.54
N ALA A 160 -31.41 -0.45 44.45
CA ALA A 160 -32.26 -0.06 45.56
C ALA A 160 -33.33 -1.15 45.78
N ASP A 161 -33.34 -1.69 47.00
CA ASP A 161 -34.50 -2.14 47.80
C ASP A 161 -35.62 -2.96 47.14
N LEU A 162 -35.61 -4.29 47.38
CA LEU A 162 -36.51 -5.02 48.31
C LEU A 162 -36.41 -6.54 48.09
#